data_AF-A0AA36MLB1-F1
#
_entry.id   AF-A0AA36MLB1-F1
#
_cell.length_a   1.000
_cell.length_b   1.000
_cell.length_c   1.000
_cell.angle_alpha   90.00
_cell.angle_beta   90.00
_cell.angle_gamma   90.00
#
_symmetry.space_group_name_H-M   'P 1'
#
loop_
_entity.id
_entity.type
_entity.pdbx_description
1 polymer ?
#
loop_
_entity_poly.entity_id
_entity_poly.type
_entity_poly.pdbx_seq_one_letter_code
_entity_poly.pdbx_strand_id
1 'polypeptide(L)'
;MTLVTITMWPRLVSLALSVVFVLASQTETNPALPSANLLGAGFDSTTGSSPAENRPVLTLNWSQGKTFANPKDPSITYNIPDELFVTVQTHLDSDVTTAVSYTVSSYAHSQAAGISLSGGGKLAGSPFSANAAVEESTGYLSQRSKYSAVIMSEMYATVYQATLPNPASMTLAEGFLSDVQELPAYTPGSREYASFLQRYGTHVILGAYFGGTGVSKVFLNAELAQGFATSDIAAQAGIKFRFAAQLSSEDAQSWFNGNEQAHSEIHTYMSGGDPGLASDLSHWSAWVSSFFKFPALVHSEKFQMSLVDIADLVPAEKRGNVSLAVHDYVRAKPYPTDPDCAGSVFCNDGCCKKGSSCCYDSSGKSSCCDGLLDTCCKRDDGSAYACNADSTCCFGGCCGGDYPGCCSDGCCPDGYGVCCSDGCCPDGYGVCCEADGDSWCCADGHDCWAWAHGCNPFAGSSESKAPRRERRSTRPTNPTSLFQFFS
;
A
#
# COMPACT_ATOMS: atom_id res chain seq x y z
N MET A 1 -14.51 -66.14 -35.85
CA MET A 1 -14.41 -65.88 -37.30
C MET A 1 -15.81 -65.60 -37.81
N THR A 2 -16.17 -64.33 -37.98
CA THR A 2 -17.47 -63.95 -38.49
C THR A 2 -17.22 -62.86 -39.52
N LEU A 3 -17.28 -63.26 -40.80
CA LEU A 3 -17.21 -62.36 -41.94
C LEU A 3 -18.56 -61.67 -42.06
N VAL A 4 -18.58 -60.34 -42.02
CA VAL A 4 -19.74 -59.53 -42.37
C VAL A 4 -19.42 -58.83 -43.70
N THR A 5 -20.03 -59.33 -44.76
CA THR A 5 -20.10 -58.69 -46.08
C THR A 5 -21.16 -57.60 -46.08
N ILE A 6 -20.77 -56.35 -46.31
CA ILE A 6 -21.69 -55.26 -46.62
C ILE A 6 -21.55 -54.91 -48.11
N THR A 7 -22.65 -55.09 -48.82
CA THR A 7 -22.85 -54.80 -50.24
C THR A 7 -22.92 -53.29 -50.49
N MET A 8 -22.06 -52.81 -51.39
CA MET A 8 -22.15 -51.49 -52.03
C MET A 8 -23.33 -51.44 -53.00
N TRP A 9 -24.09 -50.34 -53.00
CA TRP A 9 -24.87 -49.89 -54.15
C TRP A 9 -24.61 -48.39 -54.39
N PRO A 10 -24.41 -47.95 -55.65
CA PRO A 10 -24.06 -46.58 -55.97
C PRO A 10 -25.32 -45.77 -56.30
N ARG A 11 -25.44 -44.57 -55.72
CA ARG A 11 -26.28 -43.51 -56.30
C ARG A 11 -25.50 -42.20 -56.33
N LEU A 12 -24.91 -41.97 -57.50
CA LEU A 12 -24.69 -40.66 -58.07
C LEU A 12 -26.00 -39.86 -58.02
N VAL A 13 -26.05 -38.86 -57.15
CA VAL A 13 -27.01 -37.75 -57.25
C VAL A 13 -26.18 -36.48 -57.29
N SER A 14 -26.28 -35.77 -58.41
CA SER A 14 -25.77 -34.43 -58.63
C SER A 14 -26.11 -33.52 -57.44
N LEU A 15 -25.07 -33.04 -56.77
CA LEU A 15 -25.14 -31.82 -55.99
C LEU A 15 -24.13 -30.84 -56.59
N ALA A 16 -24.63 -29.99 -57.48
CA ALA A 16 -24.06 -28.67 -57.68
C ALA A 16 -24.27 -27.91 -56.36
N LEU A 17 -23.43 -28.19 -55.37
CA LEU A 17 -23.37 -27.41 -54.15
C LEU A 17 -22.58 -26.16 -54.52
N SER A 18 -23.31 -25.06 -54.67
CA SER A 18 -22.77 -23.71 -54.61
C SER A 18 -21.77 -23.66 -53.46
N VAL A 19 -20.48 -23.65 -53.79
CA VAL A 19 -19.44 -23.16 -52.91
C VAL A 19 -19.69 -21.65 -52.80
N VAL A 20 -20.71 -21.30 -52.02
CA VAL A 20 -20.74 -20.01 -51.36
C VAL A 20 -19.53 -20.11 -50.44
N PHE A 21 -18.42 -19.53 -50.90
CA PHE A 21 -17.36 -19.06 -50.03
C PHE A 21 -18.05 -18.11 -49.04
N VAL A 22 -18.60 -18.67 -47.97
CA VAL A 22 -18.67 -18.00 -46.70
C VAL A 22 -17.21 -17.94 -46.27
N LEU A 23 -16.48 -16.96 -46.82
CA LEU A 23 -15.56 -16.19 -46.01
C LEU A 23 -16.43 -15.62 -44.89
N ALA A 24 -16.77 -16.48 -43.92
CA ALA A 24 -16.96 -16.02 -42.57
C ALA A 24 -15.61 -15.38 -42.32
N SER A 25 -15.59 -14.05 -42.45
CA SER A 25 -14.59 -13.24 -41.83
C SER A 25 -14.54 -13.79 -40.41
N GLN A 26 -13.51 -14.57 -40.11
CA GLN A 26 -12.94 -14.53 -38.79
C GLN A 26 -12.52 -13.07 -38.68
N THR A 27 -13.48 -12.19 -38.38
CA THR A 27 -13.19 -10.93 -37.73
C THR A 27 -12.46 -11.44 -36.51
N GLU A 28 -11.13 -11.40 -36.57
CA GLU A 28 -10.27 -11.69 -35.44
C GLU A 28 -10.76 -10.75 -34.36
N THR A 29 -11.69 -11.24 -33.54
CA THR A 29 -12.21 -10.47 -32.44
C THR A 29 -11.03 -10.37 -31.52
N ASN A 30 -10.47 -9.17 -31.42
CA ASN A 30 -9.43 -8.83 -30.47
C ASN A 30 -9.72 -9.54 -29.13
N PRO A 31 -8.72 -10.13 -28.46
CA PRO A 31 -8.94 -10.75 -27.16
C PRO A 31 -9.54 -9.73 -26.18
N ALA A 32 -10.32 -10.20 -25.21
CA ALA A 32 -10.76 -9.35 -24.12
C ALA A 32 -9.55 -8.79 -23.37
N LEU A 33 -9.64 -7.55 -22.88
CA LEU A 33 -8.60 -6.96 -22.04
C LEU A 33 -8.34 -7.87 -20.83
N PRO A 34 -7.09 -8.29 -20.59
CA PRO A 34 -6.77 -9.19 -19.48
C PRO A 34 -7.27 -8.63 -18.15
N SER A 35 -7.79 -9.51 -17.29
CA SER A 35 -8.29 -9.16 -15.95
C SER A 35 -9.40 -8.11 -15.89
N ALA A 36 -9.96 -7.66 -17.02
CA ALA A 36 -11.11 -6.74 -17.03
C ALA A 36 -12.35 -7.37 -16.37
N ASN A 37 -12.44 -8.70 -16.36
CA ASN A 37 -13.48 -9.46 -15.69
C ASN A 37 -13.42 -9.41 -14.15
N LEU A 38 -12.33 -8.88 -13.55
CA LEU A 38 -12.26 -8.64 -12.11
C LEU A 38 -13.04 -7.40 -11.70
N LEU A 39 -13.24 -6.45 -12.62
CA LEU A 39 -14.02 -5.24 -12.37
C LEU A 39 -15.52 -5.55 -12.45
N GLY A 40 -16.28 -5.05 -11.48
CA GLY A 40 -17.68 -5.39 -11.30
C GLY A 40 -17.92 -6.78 -10.72
N ALA A 41 -16.86 -7.51 -10.37
CA ALA A 41 -16.93 -8.76 -9.63
C ALA A 41 -16.80 -8.52 -8.12
N GLY A 42 -17.20 -9.54 -7.35
CA GLY A 42 -17.10 -9.56 -5.90
C GLY A 42 -15.67 -9.56 -5.39
N PHE A 43 -15.47 -8.99 -4.20
CA PHE A 43 -14.22 -8.99 -3.45
C PHE A 43 -14.50 -9.26 -1.97
N ASP A 44 -13.79 -10.23 -1.38
CA ASP A 44 -13.88 -10.50 0.05
C ASP A 44 -12.77 -9.75 0.79
N SER A 45 -13.15 -8.69 1.48
CA SER A 45 -12.23 -7.85 2.26
C SER A 45 -11.58 -8.56 3.44
N THR A 46 -12.07 -9.73 3.87
CA THR A 46 -11.45 -10.51 4.94
C THR A 46 -10.34 -11.41 4.44
N THR A 47 -10.41 -11.88 3.19
CA THR A 47 -9.36 -12.70 2.57
C THR A 47 -8.44 -11.87 1.68
N GLY A 48 -8.87 -10.67 1.26
CA GLY A 48 -8.13 -9.84 0.32
C GLY A 48 -8.15 -10.36 -1.10
N SER A 49 -9.14 -11.19 -1.46
CA SER A 49 -9.18 -11.90 -2.74
C SER A 49 -10.59 -11.97 -3.31
N SER A 50 -10.69 -12.40 -4.57
CA SER A 50 -11.99 -12.73 -5.16
C SER A 50 -12.64 -13.89 -4.40
N PRO A 51 -13.96 -13.86 -4.18
CA PRO A 51 -14.70 -14.96 -3.57
C PRO A 51 -14.52 -16.25 -4.37
N ALA A 52 -14.71 -17.40 -3.72
CA ALA A 52 -14.43 -18.71 -4.33
C ALA A 52 -15.23 -18.97 -5.63
N GLU A 53 -16.47 -18.49 -5.71
CA GLU A 53 -17.27 -18.60 -6.94
C GLU A 53 -17.10 -17.43 -7.91
N ASN A 54 -16.50 -16.32 -7.46
CA ASN A 54 -16.21 -15.09 -8.22
C ASN A 54 -17.32 -14.69 -9.21
N ARG A 55 -18.57 -14.66 -8.75
CA ARG A 55 -19.71 -14.35 -9.62
C ARG A 55 -19.75 -12.83 -9.91
N PRO A 56 -20.14 -12.43 -11.14
CA PRO A 56 -20.27 -11.02 -11.46
C PRO A 56 -21.41 -10.38 -10.66
N VAL A 57 -21.16 -9.18 -10.13
CA VAL A 57 -22.18 -8.35 -9.47
C VAL A 57 -22.76 -7.32 -10.45
N LEU A 58 -21.91 -6.77 -11.31
CA LEU A 58 -22.28 -5.83 -12.37
C LEU A 58 -22.23 -6.51 -13.74
N THR A 59 -23.13 -6.11 -14.64
CA THR A 59 -23.15 -6.54 -16.03
C THR A 59 -22.22 -5.65 -16.86
N LEU A 60 -21.40 -6.28 -17.71
CA LEU A 60 -20.50 -5.62 -18.64
C LEU A 60 -20.93 -5.91 -20.08
N ASN A 61 -21.18 -4.87 -20.87
CA ASN A 61 -21.62 -4.99 -22.27
C ASN A 61 -20.44 -4.82 -23.24
N TRP A 62 -20.58 -5.33 -24.46
CA TRP A 62 -19.52 -5.33 -25.48
C TRP A 62 -20.03 -4.85 -26.86
N SER A 63 -21.15 -4.12 -26.86
CA SER A 63 -21.92 -3.81 -28.05
C SER A 63 -21.32 -2.65 -28.87
N GLN A 64 -20.52 -1.77 -28.24
CA GLN A 64 -19.95 -0.59 -28.90
C GLN A 64 -18.62 -0.88 -29.61
N GLY A 65 -18.08 -2.10 -29.47
CA GLY A 65 -16.82 -2.50 -30.11
C GLY A 65 -15.63 -1.65 -29.66
N LYS A 66 -15.64 -1.17 -28.40
CA LYS A 66 -14.53 -0.40 -27.85
C LYS A 66 -13.27 -1.25 -27.78
N THR A 67 -12.13 -0.61 -28.01
CA THR A 67 -10.83 -1.26 -27.98
C THR A 67 -9.80 -0.48 -27.17
N PHE A 68 -8.77 -1.19 -26.71
CA PHE A 68 -7.59 -0.65 -26.05
C PHE A 68 -6.34 -1.24 -26.69
N ALA A 69 -5.46 -0.38 -27.21
CA ALA A 69 -4.18 -0.81 -27.76
C ALA A 69 -3.15 -0.92 -26.63
N ASN A 70 -2.37 -2.00 -26.63
CA ASN A 70 -1.31 -2.19 -25.66
C ASN A 70 -0.26 -1.06 -25.78
N PRO A 71 0.09 -0.36 -24.68
CA PRO A 71 0.99 0.78 -24.75
C PRO A 71 2.44 0.42 -25.12
N LYS A 72 2.84 -0.84 -24.94
CA LYS A 72 4.18 -1.33 -25.30
C LYS A 72 4.24 -1.92 -26.71
N ASP A 73 3.15 -2.55 -27.15
CA ASP A 73 3.04 -3.15 -28.48
C ASP A 73 1.67 -2.82 -29.11
N PRO A 74 1.53 -1.67 -29.79
CA PRO A 74 0.26 -1.22 -30.34
C PRO A 74 -0.36 -2.16 -31.39
N SER A 75 0.39 -3.16 -31.89
CA SER A 75 -0.16 -4.19 -32.76
C SER A 75 -1.11 -5.13 -32.01
N ILE A 76 -0.98 -5.22 -30.69
CA ILE A 76 -1.88 -5.96 -29.81
C ILE A 76 -3.01 -5.02 -29.39
N THR A 77 -4.21 -5.31 -29.88
CA THR A 77 -5.44 -4.60 -29.50
C THR A 77 -6.33 -5.54 -28.70
N TYR A 78 -6.95 -5.00 -27.64
CA TYR A 78 -7.91 -5.72 -26.81
C TYR A 78 -9.30 -5.12 -27.00
N ASN A 79 -10.34 -5.95 -26.94
CA ASN A 79 -11.69 -5.44 -26.74
C ASN A 79 -11.85 -5.01 -25.27
N ILE A 80 -12.63 -3.96 -25.03
CA ILE A 80 -13.01 -3.51 -23.68
C ILE A 80 -14.53 -3.37 -23.55
N PRO A 81 -15.11 -3.59 -22.35
CA PRO A 81 -16.52 -3.34 -22.11
C PRO A 81 -16.94 -1.90 -22.37
N ASP A 82 -18.23 -1.73 -22.71
CA ASP A 82 -18.86 -0.45 -23.00
C ASP A 82 -18.81 0.48 -21.77
N GLU A 83 -18.90 -0.07 -20.56
CA GLU A 83 -18.87 0.67 -19.30
C GLU A 83 -17.45 0.98 -18.81
N LEU A 84 -16.42 0.34 -19.37
CA LEU A 84 -15.07 0.43 -18.84
C LEU A 84 -14.34 1.67 -19.36
N PHE A 85 -13.75 2.44 -18.44
CA PHE A 85 -12.81 3.52 -18.76
C PHE A 85 -11.40 3.01 -18.50
N VAL A 86 -10.57 2.94 -19.56
CA VAL A 86 -9.19 2.47 -19.47
C VAL A 86 -8.24 3.61 -19.80
N THR A 87 -7.31 3.89 -18.90
CA THR A 87 -6.28 4.92 -19.07
C THR A 87 -4.91 4.25 -19.05
N VAL A 88 -4.06 4.58 -20.02
CA VAL A 88 -2.66 4.15 -20.01
C VAL A 88 -1.98 4.77 -18.79
N GLN A 89 -1.47 3.93 -17.91
CA GLN A 89 -0.77 4.32 -16.69
C GLN A 89 0.49 3.47 -16.61
N THR A 90 1.42 3.71 -17.52
CA THR A 90 2.69 2.99 -17.52
C THR A 90 3.61 3.59 -16.47
N HIS A 91 3.76 2.88 -15.36
CA HIS A 91 4.71 3.22 -14.31
C HIS A 91 5.55 1.99 -14.02
N LEU A 92 6.85 2.16 -13.91
CA LEU A 92 7.73 1.14 -13.34
C LEU A 92 8.31 1.78 -12.10
N ASP A 93 7.96 1.26 -10.93
CA ASP A 93 8.54 1.75 -9.70
C ASP A 93 10.01 1.31 -9.66
N SER A 94 10.91 2.28 -9.67
CA SER A 94 12.34 2.00 -9.46
C SER A 94 12.66 1.83 -7.99
N ASP A 95 11.75 2.27 -7.11
CA ASP A 95 11.93 2.27 -5.69
C ASP A 95 11.30 1.00 -5.09
N VAL A 96 12.01 0.43 -4.12
CA VAL A 96 11.51 -0.70 -3.35
C VAL A 96 10.80 -0.16 -2.12
N THR A 97 9.50 -0.42 -2.01
CA THR A 97 8.78 -0.17 -0.75
C THR A 97 9.08 -1.34 0.19
N THR A 98 9.57 -1.05 1.40
CA THR A 98 9.82 -2.10 2.41
C THR A 98 9.09 -1.79 3.70
N ALA A 99 8.27 -2.73 4.16
CA ALA A 99 7.58 -2.68 5.43
C ALA A 99 8.11 -3.77 6.36
N VAL A 100 8.32 -3.44 7.64
CA VAL A 100 8.70 -4.39 8.70
C VAL A 100 7.56 -4.47 9.69
N SER A 101 7.04 -5.67 9.90
CA SER A 101 5.91 -5.94 10.77
C SER A 101 6.32 -6.92 11.86
N TYR A 102 6.15 -6.50 13.11
CA TYR A 102 6.45 -7.32 14.28
C TYR A 102 5.23 -8.07 14.81
N THR A 103 4.05 -7.79 14.28
CA THR A 103 2.79 -8.46 14.64
C THR A 103 2.02 -8.86 13.40
N VAL A 104 1.15 -9.84 13.59
CA VAL A 104 0.22 -10.27 12.55
C VAL A 104 -0.73 -9.13 12.20
N SER A 105 -1.19 -8.37 13.20
CA SER A 105 -2.05 -7.21 12.99
C SER A 105 -1.35 -6.13 12.15
N SER A 106 -0.11 -5.73 12.48
CA SER A 106 0.61 -4.71 11.70
C SER A 106 0.90 -5.18 10.27
N TYR A 107 1.20 -6.47 10.08
CA TYR A 107 1.34 -7.06 8.75
C TYR A 107 0.03 -7.03 7.95
N ALA A 108 -1.09 -7.43 8.56
CA ALA A 108 -2.37 -7.40 7.88
C ALA A 108 -2.83 -5.97 7.53
N HIS A 109 -2.55 -4.99 8.39
CA HIS A 109 -2.81 -3.58 8.09
C HIS A 109 -1.95 -3.06 6.93
N SER A 110 -0.67 -3.46 6.84
CA SER A 110 0.17 -3.06 5.70
C SER A 110 -0.33 -3.68 4.39
N GLN A 111 -0.84 -4.92 4.41
CA GLN A 111 -1.55 -5.49 3.27
C GLN A 111 -2.79 -4.68 2.91
N ALA A 112 -3.53 -4.17 3.91
CA ALA A 112 -4.78 -3.45 3.68
C ALA A 112 -4.62 -2.01 3.18
N ALA A 113 -3.42 -1.43 3.28
CA ALA A 113 -3.16 -0.03 2.92
C ALA A 113 -3.43 0.28 1.44
N GLY A 114 -3.44 -0.74 0.56
CA GLY A 114 -3.76 -0.58 -0.86
C GLY A 114 -5.24 -0.58 -1.22
N ILE A 115 -6.14 -0.56 -0.24
CA ILE A 115 -7.59 -0.48 -0.50
C ILE A 115 -8.12 0.92 -0.22
N SER A 116 -8.83 1.48 -1.20
CA SER A 116 -9.66 2.67 -1.06
C SER A 116 -11.14 2.30 -1.06
N LEU A 117 -11.87 2.74 -0.03
CA LEU A 117 -13.32 2.60 -0.01
C LEU A 117 -13.98 3.85 -0.60
N SER A 118 -14.85 3.65 -1.59
CA SER A 118 -15.70 4.73 -2.10
C SER A 118 -16.56 5.28 -0.97
N GLY A 119 -16.52 6.61 -0.76
CA GLY A 119 -17.32 7.29 0.27
C GLY A 119 -16.58 7.58 1.59
N GLY A 120 -15.26 7.40 1.65
CA GLY A 120 -14.44 7.79 2.80
C GLY A 120 -14.64 6.93 4.06
N GLY A 121 -15.35 5.80 3.93
CA GLY A 121 -15.43 4.80 4.99
C GLY A 121 -14.06 4.15 5.21
N LYS A 122 -13.79 3.71 6.45
CA LYS A 122 -12.72 2.74 6.72
C LYS A 122 -13.31 1.35 6.60
N LEU A 123 -12.53 0.37 6.13
CA LEU A 123 -12.92 -1.04 6.23
C LEU A 123 -13.21 -1.32 7.70
N ALA A 124 -14.48 -1.54 8.05
CA ALA A 124 -14.85 -1.82 9.43
C ALA A 124 -14.25 -3.17 9.84
N GLY A 125 -13.63 -3.22 11.03
CA GLY A 125 -13.13 -4.47 11.62
C GLY A 125 -11.69 -4.83 11.22
N SER A 126 -11.47 -6.10 10.87
CA SER A 126 -10.16 -6.70 10.64
C SER A 126 -10.00 -7.08 9.16
N PRO A 127 -9.72 -6.12 8.26
CA PRO A 127 -9.51 -6.44 6.85
C PRO A 127 -8.31 -7.41 6.69
N PHE A 128 -8.37 -8.31 5.72
CA PHE A 128 -7.34 -9.34 5.47
C PHE A 128 -7.06 -10.30 6.63
N SER A 129 -7.90 -10.35 7.66
CA SER A 129 -7.70 -11.24 8.82
C SER A 129 -7.65 -12.73 8.49
N ALA A 130 -8.29 -13.14 7.40
CA ALA A 130 -8.32 -14.51 6.88
C ALA A 130 -7.55 -14.64 5.56
N ASN A 131 -6.63 -13.71 5.27
CA ASN A 131 -5.75 -13.81 4.12
C ASN A 131 -4.68 -14.90 4.35
N ALA A 132 -4.39 -15.71 3.33
CA ALA A 132 -3.43 -16.81 3.43
C ALA A 132 -2.01 -16.34 3.80
N ALA A 133 -1.57 -15.16 3.33
CA ALA A 133 -0.27 -14.60 3.69
C ALA A 133 -0.24 -14.12 5.16
N VAL A 134 -1.37 -13.67 5.71
CA VAL A 134 -1.53 -13.31 7.13
C VAL A 134 -1.53 -14.57 8.00
N GLU A 135 -2.19 -15.64 7.56
CA GLU A 135 -2.15 -16.95 8.23
C GLU A 135 -0.74 -17.54 8.24
N GLU A 136 -0.04 -17.53 7.09
CA GLU A 136 1.36 -17.94 6.98
C GLU A 136 2.24 -17.14 7.95
N SER A 137 2.09 -15.81 7.96
CA SER A 137 2.84 -14.93 8.85
C SER A 137 2.54 -15.19 10.32
N THR A 138 1.31 -15.56 10.65
CA THR A 138 0.93 -16.01 12.01
C THR A 138 1.70 -17.26 12.39
N GLY A 139 1.80 -18.24 11.49
CA GLY A 139 2.56 -19.48 11.73
C GLY A 139 4.03 -19.21 12.06
N TYR A 140 4.68 -18.30 11.32
CA TYR A 140 6.07 -17.90 11.59
C TYR A 140 6.21 -17.08 12.88
N LEU A 141 5.39 -16.05 13.05
CA LEU A 141 5.46 -15.19 14.24
C LEU A 141 5.07 -15.93 15.52
N SER A 142 4.27 -17.01 15.46
CA SER A 142 4.00 -17.88 16.60
C SER A 142 5.25 -18.51 17.21
N GLN A 143 6.33 -18.63 16.43
CA GLN A 143 7.62 -19.15 16.86
C GLN A 143 8.56 -18.00 17.25
N ARG A 144 8.15 -17.18 18.22
CA ARG A 144 8.88 -15.94 18.63
C ARG A 144 10.33 -16.13 19.01
N SER A 145 10.71 -17.32 19.47
CA SER A 145 12.10 -17.67 19.78
C SER A 145 12.97 -17.84 18.52
N LYS A 146 12.35 -18.11 17.35
CA LYS A 146 13.02 -18.29 16.06
C LYS A 146 12.83 -17.08 15.16
N TYR A 147 11.61 -16.55 15.03
CA TYR A 147 11.29 -15.41 14.17
C TYR A 147 10.54 -14.34 14.95
N SER A 148 10.92 -13.07 14.80
CA SER A 148 10.25 -11.97 15.52
C SER A 148 9.70 -10.88 14.61
N ALA A 149 10.05 -10.88 13.33
CA ALA A 149 9.54 -9.92 12.36
C ALA A 149 9.27 -10.56 10.99
N VAL A 150 8.29 -9.99 10.29
CA VAL A 150 8.01 -10.23 8.87
C VAL A 150 8.39 -8.97 8.11
N ILE A 151 9.24 -9.09 7.11
CA ILE A 151 9.63 -7.99 6.24
C ILE A 151 9.03 -8.25 4.87
N MET A 152 8.40 -7.25 4.29
CA MET A 152 7.89 -7.32 2.92
C MET A 152 8.51 -6.19 2.11
N SER A 153 9.25 -6.56 1.08
CA SER A 153 9.82 -5.66 0.09
C SER A 153 9.10 -5.86 -1.24
N GLU A 154 8.61 -4.78 -1.82
CA GLU A 154 7.77 -4.82 -3.02
C GLU A 154 8.28 -3.84 -4.08
N MET A 155 8.10 -4.24 -5.34
CA MET A 155 8.24 -3.39 -6.51
C MET A 155 7.04 -3.62 -7.41
N TYR A 156 6.54 -2.55 -8.02
CA TYR A 156 5.36 -2.60 -8.84
C TYR A 156 5.65 -2.06 -10.24
N ALA A 157 4.92 -2.58 -11.20
CA ALA A 157 4.81 -2.00 -12.51
C ALA A 157 3.34 -1.96 -12.90
N THR A 158 2.88 -0.83 -13.45
CA THR A 158 1.53 -0.67 -13.96
C THR A 158 1.57 -0.49 -15.47
N VAL A 159 0.54 -0.97 -16.15
CA VAL A 159 0.34 -0.83 -17.60
C VAL A 159 -0.83 0.12 -17.86
N TYR A 160 -1.95 -0.14 -17.18
CA TYR A 160 -3.14 0.68 -17.27
C TYR A 160 -3.88 0.72 -15.93
N GLN A 161 -4.70 1.74 -15.79
CA GLN A 161 -5.76 1.81 -14.80
C GLN A 161 -7.08 1.60 -15.52
N ALA A 162 -7.96 0.82 -14.93
CA ALA A 162 -9.30 0.61 -15.46
C ALA A 162 -10.34 0.89 -14.36
N THR A 163 -11.38 1.64 -14.70
CA THR A 163 -12.42 2.07 -13.78
C THR A 163 -13.81 1.92 -14.41
N LEU A 164 -14.78 1.62 -13.57
CA LEU A 164 -16.20 1.62 -13.89
C LEU A 164 -16.84 2.94 -13.44
N PRO A 165 -17.95 3.37 -14.07
CA PRO A 165 -18.72 4.51 -13.61
C PRO A 165 -19.35 4.22 -12.25
N ASN A 166 -20.07 5.22 -11.72
CA ASN A 166 -20.85 5.04 -10.50
C ASN A 166 -21.78 3.80 -10.63
N PRO A 167 -21.72 2.82 -9.72
CA PRO A 167 -22.52 1.60 -9.79
C PRO A 167 -24.03 1.84 -9.88
N ALA A 168 -24.53 2.95 -9.34
CA ALA A 168 -25.94 3.32 -9.43
C ALA A 168 -26.43 3.58 -10.87
N SER A 169 -25.51 3.81 -11.80
CA SER A 169 -25.78 3.95 -13.24
C SER A 169 -25.57 2.65 -14.04
N MET A 170 -25.12 1.59 -13.38
CA MET A 170 -24.82 0.31 -14.01
C MET A 170 -25.95 -0.70 -13.81
N THR A 171 -26.02 -1.69 -14.69
CA THR A 171 -26.97 -2.79 -14.58
C THR A 171 -26.37 -3.89 -13.72
N LEU A 172 -27.08 -4.31 -12.67
CA LEU A 172 -26.68 -5.44 -11.84
C LEU A 172 -26.84 -6.75 -12.62
N ALA A 173 -25.98 -7.74 -12.35
CA ALA A 173 -26.07 -9.05 -12.97
C ALA A 173 -27.36 -9.77 -12.54
N GLU A 174 -28.02 -10.47 -13.48
CA GLU A 174 -29.29 -11.17 -13.22
C GLU A 174 -29.15 -12.20 -12.09
N GLY A 175 -28.06 -12.96 -12.08
CA GLY A 175 -27.77 -13.93 -11.02
C GLY A 175 -27.61 -13.29 -9.63
N PHE A 176 -26.96 -12.11 -9.57
CA PHE A 176 -26.84 -11.35 -8.33
C PHE A 176 -28.20 -10.87 -7.82
N LEU A 177 -29.01 -10.29 -8.70
CA LEU A 177 -30.36 -9.83 -8.36
C LEU A 177 -31.26 -10.97 -7.88
N SER A 178 -31.21 -12.13 -8.55
CA SER A 178 -31.96 -13.32 -8.15
C SER A 178 -31.56 -13.76 -6.73
N ASP A 179 -30.26 -13.87 -6.46
CA ASP A 179 -29.75 -14.28 -5.14
C ASP A 179 -30.13 -13.27 -4.04
N VAL A 180 -30.14 -11.96 -4.34
CA VAL A 180 -30.57 -10.91 -3.39
C VAL A 180 -32.06 -11.00 -3.07
N GLN A 181 -32.91 -11.31 -4.04
CA GLN A 181 -34.35 -11.45 -3.84
C GLN A 181 -34.69 -12.62 -2.92
N GLU A 182 -33.91 -13.71 -3.00
CA GLU A 182 -34.08 -14.91 -2.20
C GLU A 182 -33.62 -14.74 -0.74
N LEU A 183 -32.86 -13.69 -0.40
CA LEU A 183 -32.39 -13.46 0.96
C LEU A 183 -33.56 -13.26 1.95
N PRO A 184 -33.64 -14.01 3.06
CA PRO A 184 -34.67 -13.78 4.08
C PRO A 184 -34.39 -12.50 4.89
N ALA A 185 -35.20 -12.23 5.92
CA ALA A 185 -34.81 -11.26 6.94
C ALA A 185 -33.53 -11.73 7.64
N TYR A 186 -32.59 -10.82 7.91
CA TYR A 186 -31.32 -11.21 8.51
C TYR A 186 -31.50 -11.72 9.93
N THR A 187 -30.83 -12.84 10.22
CA THR A 187 -30.61 -13.36 11.56
C THR A 187 -29.12 -13.69 11.72
N PRO A 188 -28.49 -13.35 12.87
CA PRO A 188 -27.08 -13.65 13.08
C PRO A 188 -26.78 -15.14 12.86
N GLY A 189 -25.78 -15.42 12.02
CA GLY A 189 -25.40 -16.79 11.65
C GLY A 189 -26.28 -17.44 10.58
N SER A 190 -27.14 -16.68 9.89
CA SER A 190 -27.93 -17.19 8.75
C SER A 190 -27.04 -17.77 7.65
N ARG A 191 -27.39 -18.99 7.21
CA ARG A 191 -26.67 -19.73 6.17
C ARG A 191 -26.85 -19.10 4.79
N GLU A 192 -28.00 -18.50 4.54
CA GLU A 192 -28.35 -17.83 3.28
C GLU A 192 -27.38 -16.65 3.04
N TYR A 193 -27.16 -15.83 4.07
CA TYR A 193 -26.21 -14.72 3.99
C TYR A 193 -24.76 -15.19 3.91
N ALA A 194 -24.37 -16.22 4.66
CA ALA A 194 -23.03 -16.80 4.51
C ALA A 194 -22.77 -17.31 3.08
N SER A 195 -23.75 -17.98 2.47
CA SER A 195 -23.66 -18.47 1.09
C SER A 195 -23.66 -17.34 0.06
N PHE A 196 -24.37 -16.24 0.34
CA PHE A 196 -24.33 -15.04 -0.48
C PHE A 196 -22.95 -14.38 -0.46
N LEU A 197 -22.37 -14.18 0.73
CA LEU A 197 -21.04 -13.57 0.88
C LEU A 197 -19.92 -14.48 0.36
N GLN A 198 -20.07 -15.81 0.41
CA GLN A 198 -19.13 -16.73 -0.23
C GLN A 198 -19.12 -16.60 -1.76
N ARG A 199 -20.25 -16.22 -2.36
CA ARG A 199 -20.40 -16.07 -3.82
C ARG A 199 -19.93 -14.73 -4.34
N TYR A 200 -20.26 -13.66 -3.61
CA TYR A 200 -20.07 -12.28 -4.07
C TYR A 200 -19.12 -11.44 -3.21
N GLY A 201 -18.64 -11.96 -2.08
CA GLY A 201 -17.76 -11.23 -1.19
C GLY A 201 -18.48 -10.16 -0.37
N THR A 202 -17.72 -9.22 0.17
CA THR A 202 -18.21 -8.11 0.99
C THR A 202 -18.22 -6.79 0.22
N HIS A 203 -17.49 -6.70 -0.88
CA HIS A 203 -17.33 -5.50 -1.69
C HIS A 203 -17.37 -5.85 -3.19
N VAL A 204 -17.44 -4.82 -4.03
CA VAL A 204 -17.28 -4.93 -5.48
C VAL A 204 -16.14 -4.04 -5.95
N ILE A 205 -15.30 -4.56 -6.85
CA ILE A 205 -14.17 -3.82 -7.41
C ILE A 205 -14.68 -2.88 -8.51
N LEU A 206 -14.53 -1.57 -8.33
CA LEU A 206 -14.93 -0.56 -9.32
C LEU A 206 -13.76 -0.01 -10.11
N GLY A 207 -12.56 -0.02 -9.54
CA GLY A 207 -11.40 0.50 -10.22
C GLY A 207 -10.12 -0.08 -9.65
N ALA A 208 -9.14 -0.32 -10.52
CA ALA A 208 -7.86 -0.84 -10.10
C ALA A 208 -6.75 -0.52 -11.11
N TYR A 209 -5.51 -0.75 -10.67
CA TYR A 209 -4.33 -0.74 -11.50
C TYR A 209 -3.96 -2.17 -11.90
N PHE A 210 -3.50 -2.32 -13.14
CA PHE A 210 -3.13 -3.61 -13.70
C PHE A 210 -1.72 -3.56 -14.26
N GLY A 211 -0.93 -4.59 -13.99
CA GLY A 211 0.47 -4.70 -14.39
C GLY A 211 1.14 -5.89 -13.72
N GLY A 212 2.18 -5.67 -12.94
CA GLY A 212 2.83 -6.74 -12.18
C GLY A 212 3.40 -6.26 -10.85
N THR A 213 3.55 -7.20 -9.92
CA THR A 213 4.17 -6.96 -8.62
C THR A 213 5.24 -8.01 -8.38
N GLY A 214 6.43 -7.60 -7.95
CA GLY A 214 7.41 -8.48 -7.34
C GLY A 214 7.42 -8.30 -5.83
N VAL A 215 7.45 -9.40 -5.09
CA VAL A 215 7.47 -9.41 -3.63
C VAL A 215 8.60 -10.29 -3.14
N SER A 216 9.34 -9.78 -2.16
CA SER A 216 10.20 -10.56 -1.28
C SER A 216 9.67 -10.45 0.14
N LYS A 217 9.28 -11.60 0.69
CA LYS A 217 8.85 -11.73 2.07
C LYS A 217 9.92 -12.46 2.86
N VAL A 218 10.37 -11.84 3.94
CA VAL A 218 11.42 -12.39 4.82
C VAL A 218 10.86 -12.59 6.21
N PHE A 219 10.95 -13.80 6.72
CA PHE A 219 10.70 -14.11 8.13
C PHE A 219 12.04 -14.00 8.86
N LEU A 220 12.24 -12.86 9.52
CA LEU A 220 13.53 -12.50 10.09
C LEU A 220 13.77 -13.22 11.42
N ASN A 221 14.97 -13.78 11.57
CA ASN A 221 15.42 -14.40 12.80
C ASN A 221 15.29 -13.45 14.01
N ALA A 222 14.90 -14.00 15.15
CA ALA A 222 14.69 -13.23 16.37
C ALA A 222 15.94 -12.50 16.88
N GLU A 223 17.12 -13.13 16.84
CA GLU A 223 18.40 -12.53 17.26
C GLU A 223 18.77 -11.35 16.36
N LEU A 224 18.61 -11.51 15.05
CA LEU A 224 18.89 -10.46 14.08
C LEU A 224 17.93 -9.27 14.25
N ALA A 225 16.63 -9.52 14.38
CA ALA A 225 15.68 -8.42 14.56
C ALA A 225 15.90 -7.64 15.87
N GLN A 226 16.50 -8.26 16.90
CA GLN A 226 16.89 -7.60 18.15
C GLN A 226 18.16 -6.76 18.02
N GLY A 227 19.08 -7.18 17.15
CA GLY A 227 20.38 -6.54 17.00
C GLY A 227 20.39 -5.26 16.17
N PHE A 228 19.32 -4.99 15.40
CA PHE A 228 19.27 -3.89 14.43
C PHE A 228 18.03 -3.01 14.60
N ALA A 229 18.15 -1.73 14.22
CA ALA A 229 17.00 -0.84 14.17
C ALA A 229 16.06 -1.24 13.03
N THR A 230 14.75 -1.02 13.20
CA THR A 230 13.74 -1.32 12.17
C THR A 230 14.03 -0.66 10.82
N SER A 231 14.53 0.59 10.84
CA SER A 231 14.94 1.32 9.63
C SER A 231 16.11 0.64 8.91
N ASP A 232 17.08 0.12 9.65
CA ASP A 232 18.24 -0.57 9.09
C ASP A 232 17.81 -1.92 8.49
N ILE A 233 16.93 -2.65 9.18
CA ILE A 233 16.32 -3.89 8.69
C ILE A 233 15.59 -3.62 7.37
N ALA A 234 14.73 -2.59 7.33
CA ALA A 234 13.97 -2.22 6.14
C ALA A 234 14.89 -1.83 4.98
N ALA A 235 15.88 -0.97 5.23
CA ALA A 235 16.83 -0.53 4.21
C ALA A 235 17.60 -1.73 3.62
N GLN A 236 18.04 -2.65 4.46
CA GLN A 236 18.85 -3.79 4.06
C GLN A 236 18.05 -4.86 3.31
N ALA A 237 16.80 -5.11 3.71
CA ALA A 237 15.89 -5.95 2.97
C ALA A 237 15.55 -5.34 1.60
N GLY A 238 15.30 -4.03 1.55
CA GLY A 238 15.07 -3.31 0.29
C GLY A 238 16.26 -3.36 -0.66
N ILE A 239 17.48 -3.17 -0.14
CA ILE A 239 18.72 -3.36 -0.90
C ILE A 239 18.79 -4.79 -1.44
N LYS A 240 18.63 -5.82 -0.58
CA LYS A 240 18.69 -7.22 -1.01
C LYS A 240 17.69 -7.49 -2.15
N PHE A 241 16.45 -7.08 -1.98
CA PHE A 241 15.41 -7.29 -2.98
C PHE A 241 15.75 -6.58 -4.30
N ARG A 242 16.18 -5.32 -4.24
CA ARG A 242 16.60 -4.57 -5.43
C ARG A 242 17.74 -5.27 -6.16
N PHE A 243 18.74 -5.76 -5.45
CA PHE A 243 19.84 -6.50 -6.06
C PHE A 243 19.33 -7.80 -6.68
N ALA A 244 18.56 -8.61 -5.95
CA ALA A 244 17.99 -9.85 -6.48
C ALA A 244 17.15 -9.63 -7.76
N ALA A 245 16.43 -8.51 -7.84
CA ALA A 245 15.63 -8.15 -9.00
C ALA A 245 16.45 -7.50 -10.14
N GLN A 246 17.44 -6.65 -9.86
CA GLN A 246 18.05 -5.78 -10.89
C GLN A 246 19.48 -6.17 -11.28
N LEU A 247 20.21 -6.88 -10.42
CA LEU A 247 21.64 -7.09 -10.56
C LEU A 247 21.96 -8.57 -10.35
N SER A 248 22.67 -9.20 -11.29
CA SER A 248 23.06 -10.61 -11.19
C SER A 248 23.93 -10.85 -9.94
N SER A 249 23.29 -11.22 -8.84
CA SER A 249 23.67 -11.88 -7.57
C SER A 249 25.06 -11.77 -6.93
N GLU A 250 26.13 -11.29 -7.56
CA GLU A 250 27.50 -11.48 -7.03
C GLU A 250 28.05 -10.30 -6.20
N ASP A 251 27.59 -9.06 -6.41
CA ASP A 251 28.23 -7.86 -5.81
C ASP A 251 27.45 -7.21 -4.66
N ALA A 252 26.31 -7.77 -4.25
CA ALA A 252 25.50 -7.17 -3.19
C ALA A 252 26.07 -7.50 -1.80
N GLN A 253 26.75 -6.55 -1.15
CA GLN A 253 27.05 -6.64 0.28
C GLN A 253 25.80 -6.28 1.10
N SER A 254 24.82 -7.19 1.15
CA SER A 254 23.81 -7.20 2.21
C SER A 254 24.23 -8.25 3.24
N TRP A 255 24.06 -7.97 4.53
CA TRP A 255 24.32 -8.93 5.60
C TRP A 255 23.47 -10.21 5.42
N PHE A 256 22.29 -10.06 4.80
CA PHE A 256 21.49 -11.17 4.28
C PHE A 256 22.15 -12.10 3.26
N ASN A 257 23.40 -11.88 2.80
CA ASN A 257 24.12 -12.77 1.89
C ASN A 257 25.18 -13.63 2.62
N GLY A 258 25.35 -13.47 3.94
CA GLY A 258 26.23 -14.30 4.77
C GLY A 258 25.54 -15.52 5.40
N ASN A 259 26.22 -16.16 6.36
CA ASN A 259 25.68 -17.26 7.19
C ASN A 259 24.37 -16.90 7.92
N GLU A 260 24.01 -15.63 7.97
CA GLU A 260 22.77 -15.10 8.57
C GLU A 260 21.51 -15.56 7.81
N GLN A 261 21.63 -15.97 6.53
CA GLN A 261 20.55 -16.70 5.84
C GLN A 261 20.20 -18.02 6.51
N ALA A 262 21.15 -18.66 7.22
CA ALA A 262 20.91 -19.97 7.83
C ALA A 262 19.80 -19.95 8.90
N HIS A 263 19.32 -18.76 9.29
CA HIS A 263 18.35 -18.60 10.37
C HIS A 263 17.09 -17.81 10.00
N SER A 264 17.02 -17.22 8.81
CA SER A 264 15.84 -16.49 8.30
C SER A 264 15.27 -17.17 7.07
N GLU A 265 13.95 -17.15 6.89
CA GLU A 265 13.31 -17.74 5.70
C GLU A 265 12.94 -16.64 4.72
N ILE A 266 13.14 -16.89 3.42
CA ILE A 266 12.92 -15.91 2.36
C ILE A 266 12.05 -16.53 1.29
N HIS A 267 10.88 -15.92 1.09
CA HIS A 267 9.91 -16.31 0.07
C HIS A 267 9.83 -15.19 -0.94
N THR A 268 10.01 -15.53 -2.22
CA THR A 268 9.91 -14.56 -3.32
C THR A 268 8.85 -15.02 -4.30
N TYR A 269 8.04 -14.09 -4.78
CA TYR A 269 7.06 -14.37 -5.82
C TYR A 269 6.80 -13.13 -6.67
N MET A 270 6.35 -13.35 -7.90
CA MET A 270 5.89 -12.30 -8.79
C MET A 270 4.45 -12.58 -9.23
N SER A 271 3.65 -11.53 -9.40
CA SER A 271 2.25 -11.59 -9.84
C SER A 271 2.08 -10.77 -11.11
N GLY A 272 1.36 -11.31 -12.10
CA GLY A 272 1.36 -10.79 -13.47
C GLY A 272 2.55 -11.29 -14.27
N GLY A 273 2.59 -10.95 -15.55
CA GLY A 273 3.62 -11.44 -16.47
C GLY A 273 3.50 -12.93 -16.80
N ASP A 274 4.58 -13.48 -17.36
CA ASP A 274 4.70 -14.88 -17.68
C ASP A 274 4.81 -15.71 -16.38
N PRO A 275 3.84 -16.60 -16.10
CA PRO A 275 3.85 -17.41 -14.88
C PRO A 275 5.05 -18.37 -14.84
N GLY A 276 5.65 -18.72 -15.98
CA GLY A 276 6.87 -19.53 -16.02
C GLY A 276 8.10 -18.83 -15.45
N LEU A 277 8.06 -17.50 -15.30
CA LEU A 277 9.11 -16.70 -14.69
C LEU A 277 8.80 -16.31 -13.25
N ALA A 278 7.55 -16.46 -12.80
CA ALA A 278 7.01 -15.84 -11.59
C ALA A 278 7.65 -16.30 -10.26
N SER A 279 8.31 -17.46 -10.24
CA SER A 279 8.88 -18.04 -9.02
C SER A 279 10.32 -17.61 -8.73
N ASP A 280 11.01 -16.95 -9.66
CA ASP A 280 12.43 -16.60 -9.52
C ASP A 280 12.69 -15.14 -9.87
N LEU A 281 13.06 -14.33 -8.87
CA LEU A 281 13.41 -12.92 -9.07
C LEU A 281 14.64 -12.71 -9.96
N SER A 282 15.49 -13.72 -10.16
CA SER A 282 16.60 -13.63 -11.12
C SER A 282 16.11 -13.40 -12.56
N HIS A 283 14.85 -13.75 -12.83
CA HIS A 283 14.18 -13.52 -14.11
C HIS A 283 13.45 -12.18 -14.19
N TRP A 284 13.63 -11.28 -13.22
CA TRP A 284 12.95 -9.99 -13.15
C TRP A 284 12.96 -9.22 -14.47
N SER A 285 14.11 -9.05 -15.14
CA SER A 285 14.17 -8.29 -16.41
C SER A 285 13.32 -8.91 -17.53
N ALA A 286 13.30 -10.25 -17.60
CA ALA A 286 12.45 -10.98 -18.54
C ALA A 286 10.97 -10.90 -18.14
N TRP A 287 10.69 -11.03 -16.85
CA TRP A 287 9.35 -10.94 -16.27
C TRP A 287 8.75 -9.53 -16.48
N VAL A 288 9.52 -8.46 -16.25
CA VAL A 288 9.12 -7.06 -16.50
C VAL A 288 8.68 -6.85 -17.95
N SER A 289 9.36 -7.50 -18.89
CA SER A 289 9.00 -7.40 -20.31
C SER A 289 7.70 -8.14 -20.65
N SER A 290 7.23 -9.02 -19.78
CA SER A 290 6.09 -9.91 -20.01
C SER A 290 4.76 -9.42 -19.43
N PHE A 291 4.75 -8.61 -18.36
CA PHE A 291 3.50 -8.16 -17.73
C PHE A 291 2.65 -7.24 -18.63
N PHE A 292 3.24 -6.64 -19.67
CA PHE A 292 2.46 -5.92 -20.70
C PHE A 292 1.49 -6.84 -21.44
N LYS A 293 1.78 -8.13 -21.53
CA LYS A 293 0.92 -9.14 -22.18
C LYS A 293 -0.04 -9.81 -21.20
N PHE A 294 0.40 -10.00 -19.96
CA PHE A 294 -0.35 -10.70 -18.91
C PHE A 294 -0.44 -9.86 -17.63
N PRO A 295 -1.06 -8.67 -17.66
CA PRO A 295 -1.14 -7.84 -16.49
C PRO A 295 -2.06 -8.49 -15.45
N ALA A 296 -1.65 -8.44 -14.18
CA ALA A 296 -2.45 -8.83 -13.03
C ALA A 296 -2.85 -7.59 -12.22
N LEU A 297 -3.78 -7.77 -11.30
CA LEU A 297 -4.18 -6.75 -10.34
C LEU A 297 -2.97 -6.34 -9.50
N VAL A 298 -2.64 -5.04 -9.51
CA VAL A 298 -1.61 -4.47 -8.63
C VAL A 298 -2.30 -3.98 -7.36
N HIS A 299 -1.78 -4.41 -6.22
CA HIS A 299 -2.28 -4.03 -4.91
C HIS A 299 -1.15 -3.37 -4.10
N SER A 300 -1.26 -2.06 -3.86
CA SER A 300 -0.34 -1.31 -3.01
C SER A 300 -0.94 -0.01 -2.53
N GLU A 301 -0.37 0.60 -1.49
CA GLU A 301 -0.78 1.91 -0.97
C GLU A 301 -0.78 3.00 -2.04
N LYS A 302 0.18 2.95 -2.97
CA LYS A 302 0.32 3.89 -4.10
C LYS A 302 -0.70 3.63 -5.20
N PHE A 303 -1.10 2.37 -5.40
CA PHE A 303 -2.00 1.93 -6.46
C PHE A 303 -3.28 1.36 -5.86
N GLN A 304 -4.08 2.26 -5.31
CA GLN A 304 -5.26 1.85 -4.56
C GLN A 304 -6.34 1.24 -5.45
N MET A 305 -6.96 0.18 -4.93
CA MET A 305 -8.17 -0.40 -5.49
C MET A 305 -9.39 0.39 -4.99
N SER A 306 -10.30 0.74 -5.89
CA SER A 306 -11.58 1.36 -5.55
C SER A 306 -12.62 0.27 -5.33
N LEU A 307 -13.12 0.19 -4.10
CA LEU A 307 -14.16 -0.75 -3.69
C LEU A 307 -15.45 -0.02 -3.29
N VAL A 308 -16.58 -0.65 -3.55
CA VAL A 308 -17.89 -0.27 -2.99
C VAL A 308 -18.43 -1.39 -2.11
N ASP A 309 -19.10 -1.05 -1.01
CA ASP A 309 -19.78 -2.02 -0.15
C ASP A 309 -20.87 -2.73 -0.96
N ILE A 310 -20.91 -4.07 -0.89
CA ILE A 310 -21.92 -4.86 -1.60
C ILE A 310 -23.35 -4.52 -1.15
N ALA A 311 -23.53 -4.07 0.10
CA ALA A 311 -24.82 -3.64 0.63
C ALA A 311 -25.36 -2.39 -0.08
N ASP A 312 -24.50 -1.53 -0.61
CA ASP A 312 -24.94 -0.32 -1.34
C ASP A 312 -25.55 -0.65 -2.70
N LEU A 313 -25.24 -1.84 -3.23
CA LEU A 313 -25.72 -2.32 -4.54
C LEU A 313 -27.03 -3.11 -4.45
N VAL A 314 -27.52 -3.43 -3.25
CA VAL A 314 -28.79 -4.15 -3.09
C VAL A 314 -29.99 -3.19 -2.97
N PRO A 315 -31.22 -3.64 -3.29
CA PRO A 315 -32.43 -2.87 -3.06
C PRO A 315 -32.54 -2.37 -1.61
N ALA A 316 -33.14 -1.19 -1.42
CA ALA A 316 -33.14 -0.46 -0.15
C ALA A 316 -33.72 -1.30 1.01
N GLU A 317 -34.72 -2.14 0.74
CA GLU A 317 -35.35 -3.04 1.70
C GLU A 317 -34.46 -4.20 2.16
N LYS A 318 -33.40 -4.54 1.41
CA LYS A 318 -32.41 -5.57 1.78
C LYS A 318 -31.11 -4.99 2.34
N ARG A 319 -30.81 -3.72 2.06
CA ARG A 319 -29.53 -3.07 2.40
C ARG A 319 -29.13 -3.22 3.86
N GLY A 320 -30.03 -2.89 4.79
CA GLY A 320 -29.74 -2.99 6.23
C GLY A 320 -29.37 -4.41 6.67
N ASN A 321 -30.07 -5.41 6.11
CA ASN A 321 -29.83 -6.82 6.41
C ASN A 321 -28.49 -7.32 5.83
N VAL A 322 -28.16 -6.94 4.60
CA VAL A 322 -26.87 -7.28 3.97
C VAL A 322 -25.72 -6.60 4.70
N SER A 323 -25.88 -5.33 5.08
CA SER A 323 -24.86 -4.60 5.85
C SER A 323 -24.58 -5.26 7.22
N LEU A 324 -25.63 -5.65 7.96
CA LEU A 324 -25.47 -6.39 9.22
C LEU A 324 -24.78 -7.75 9.01
N ALA A 325 -25.11 -8.46 7.93
CA ALA A 325 -24.48 -9.73 7.59
C ALA A 325 -22.99 -9.57 7.24
N VAL A 326 -22.63 -8.56 6.45
CA VAL A 326 -21.23 -8.21 6.15
C VAL A 326 -20.49 -7.89 7.43
N HIS A 327 -21.09 -7.06 8.30
CA HIS A 327 -20.50 -6.70 9.58
C HIS A 327 -20.22 -7.93 10.45
N ASP A 328 -21.19 -8.84 10.63
CA ASP A 328 -21.01 -10.05 11.41
C ASP A 328 -20.03 -11.03 10.75
N TYR A 329 -20.01 -11.13 9.42
CA TYR A 329 -19.07 -11.94 8.65
C TYR A 329 -17.61 -11.50 8.85
N VAL A 330 -17.36 -10.19 8.86
CA VAL A 330 -16.04 -9.62 9.15
C VAL A 330 -15.68 -9.81 10.62
N ARG A 331 -16.60 -9.52 11.55
CA ARG A 331 -16.38 -9.72 13.00
C ARG A 331 -16.05 -11.17 13.36
N ALA A 332 -16.65 -12.14 12.67
CA ALA A 332 -16.41 -13.56 12.87
C ALA A 332 -15.00 -14.02 12.42
N LYS A 333 -14.25 -13.17 11.73
CA LYS A 333 -12.85 -13.38 11.34
C LYS A 333 -11.98 -12.31 11.99
N PRO A 334 -11.79 -12.36 13.33
CA PRO A 334 -10.85 -11.44 13.97
C PRO A 334 -9.44 -11.68 13.42
N TYR A 335 -8.56 -10.70 13.54
CA TYR A 335 -7.13 -10.96 13.35
C TYR A 335 -6.68 -12.13 14.22
N PRO A 336 -5.77 -12.98 13.74
CA PRO A 336 -5.10 -13.93 14.59
C PRO A 336 -4.49 -13.20 15.80
N THR A 337 -4.71 -13.74 16.99
CA THR A 337 -4.09 -13.18 18.19
C THR A 337 -2.58 -13.30 18.07
N ASP A 338 -1.87 -12.20 18.27
CA ASP A 338 -0.43 -12.25 18.40
C ASP A 338 -0.06 -13.24 19.53
N PRO A 339 0.96 -14.10 19.30
CA PRO A 339 1.37 -15.09 20.29
C PRO A 339 1.80 -14.42 21.60
N ASP A 340 1.59 -15.10 22.73
CA ASP A 340 2.03 -14.62 24.03
C ASP A 340 3.52 -14.34 24.03
N CYS A 341 3.89 -13.18 24.56
CA CYS A 341 5.24 -12.62 24.54
C CYS A 341 6.22 -13.32 25.50
N ALA A 342 5.81 -14.45 26.07
CA ALA A 342 6.52 -15.15 27.13
C ALA A 342 7.89 -15.65 26.62
N GLY A 343 8.94 -14.91 26.98
CA GLY A 343 10.33 -15.26 26.70
C GLY A 343 10.98 -14.59 25.48
N SER A 344 10.37 -13.56 24.89
CA SER A 344 10.90 -12.95 23.65
C SER A 344 10.91 -11.41 23.66
N VAL A 345 12.06 -10.83 23.27
CA VAL A 345 12.33 -9.64 22.41
C VAL A 345 11.66 -8.29 22.69
N PHE A 346 10.45 -8.28 23.25
CA PHE A 346 9.68 -7.09 23.56
C PHE A 346 9.66 -6.86 25.06
N CYS A 347 9.75 -5.61 25.44
CA CYS A 347 10.32 -5.21 26.73
C CYS A 347 9.35 -5.37 27.91
N ASN A 348 8.06 -5.60 27.58
CA ASN A 348 7.10 -6.27 28.45
C ASN A 348 5.95 -6.86 27.61
N ASP A 349 5.15 -7.75 28.22
CA ASP A 349 3.96 -8.39 27.62
C ASP A 349 2.93 -7.39 27.07
N GLY A 350 2.87 -6.18 27.64
CA GLY A 350 1.99 -5.11 27.19
C GLY A 350 2.40 -4.50 25.85
N CYS A 351 3.69 -4.40 25.57
CA CYS A 351 4.20 -3.80 24.32
C CYS A 351 4.05 -4.76 23.15
N CYS A 352 4.31 -6.04 23.38
CA CYS A 352 4.19 -7.04 22.33
C CYS A 352 2.72 -7.34 21.97
N LYS A 353 1.78 -7.31 22.92
CA LYS A 353 0.33 -7.38 22.62
C LYS A 353 -0.19 -6.24 21.73
N LYS A 354 0.53 -5.12 21.70
CA LYS A 354 0.21 -3.95 20.90
C LYS A 354 1.04 -3.83 19.62
N GLY A 355 1.98 -4.75 19.39
CA GLY A 355 2.93 -4.67 18.28
C GLY A 355 3.85 -3.47 18.32
N SER A 356 4.10 -2.99 19.53
CA SER A 356 4.81 -1.76 19.81
C SER A 356 6.32 -1.98 19.85
N SER A 357 7.08 -1.04 19.29
CA SER A 357 8.51 -0.93 19.56
C SER A 357 8.75 -0.46 20.99
N CYS A 358 9.92 -0.77 21.53
CA CYS A 358 10.25 -0.38 22.89
C CYS A 358 10.96 0.96 22.95
N CYS A 359 10.49 1.80 23.88
CA CYS A 359 11.16 3.01 24.30
C CYS A 359 11.86 2.73 25.64
N TYR A 360 13.19 2.64 25.66
CA TYR A 360 13.95 2.42 26.89
C TYR A 360 14.42 3.74 27.49
N ASP A 361 14.17 3.91 28.79
CA ASP A 361 14.79 4.98 29.56
C ASP A 361 16.24 4.66 29.95
N SER A 362 16.94 5.67 30.49
CA SER A 362 18.31 5.55 31.01
C SER A 362 18.48 4.53 32.14
N SER A 363 17.38 4.12 32.78
CA SER A 363 17.33 3.10 33.84
C SER A 363 17.06 1.68 33.31
N GLY A 364 16.83 1.53 32.00
CA GLY A 364 16.52 0.26 31.34
C GLY A 364 15.05 -0.14 31.45
N LYS A 365 14.17 0.73 31.95
CA LYS A 365 12.72 0.51 32.00
C LYS A 365 12.11 0.88 30.65
N SER A 366 11.22 0.02 30.15
CA SER A 366 10.62 0.20 28.83
C SER A 366 9.18 0.70 28.88
N SER A 367 8.83 1.63 28.00
CA SER A 367 7.45 1.98 27.64
C SER A 367 7.12 1.43 26.23
N CYS A 368 5.83 1.16 26.00
CA CYS A 368 5.32 0.63 24.74
C CYS A 368 4.97 1.78 23.80
N CYS A 369 5.47 1.74 22.58
CA CYS A 369 5.26 2.76 21.56
C CYS A 369 4.42 2.15 20.43
N ASP A 370 3.13 2.48 20.39
CA ASP A 370 2.10 1.74 19.65
C ASP A 370 2.39 1.84 18.14
N GLY A 371 2.85 0.71 17.61
CA GLY A 371 3.47 0.62 16.29
C GLY A 371 2.48 0.96 15.19
N LEU A 372 2.68 2.14 14.61
CA LEU A 372 2.49 2.51 13.20
C LEU A 372 2.80 4.00 13.02
N LEU A 373 2.75 4.78 14.10
CA LEU A 373 3.05 6.20 14.07
C LEU A 373 3.99 6.63 15.22
N ASP A 374 4.17 5.87 16.30
CA ASP A 374 4.85 6.44 17.46
C ASP A 374 6.39 6.61 17.33
N THR A 375 6.92 7.82 17.58
CA THR A 375 8.34 8.14 17.79
C THR A 375 8.72 7.96 19.27
N CYS A 376 9.87 7.32 19.52
CA CYS A 376 10.45 7.18 20.86
C CYS A 376 11.12 8.48 21.31
N CYS A 377 10.58 9.17 22.31
CA CYS A 377 11.13 10.41 22.83
C CYS A 377 11.80 10.19 24.19
N LYS A 378 12.85 10.98 24.47
CA LYS A 378 13.56 10.98 25.76
C LYS A 378 13.38 12.32 26.45
N ARG A 379 13.18 12.29 27.76
CA ARG A 379 13.31 13.42 28.67
C ARG A 379 14.75 13.57 29.14
N ASP A 380 15.08 14.74 29.66
CA ASP A 380 16.39 15.05 30.26
C ASP A 380 16.69 14.24 31.53
N ASP A 381 15.65 13.81 32.26
CA ASP A 381 15.78 12.85 33.36
C ASP A 381 16.10 11.43 32.88
N GLY A 382 16.19 11.24 31.55
CA GLY A 382 16.47 10.00 30.87
C GLY A 382 15.26 9.09 30.70
N SER A 383 14.07 9.47 31.20
CA SER A 383 12.83 8.71 30.98
C SER A 383 12.39 8.74 29.52
N ALA A 384 11.81 7.63 29.04
CA ALA A 384 11.37 7.48 27.66
C ALA A 384 9.84 7.41 27.56
N TYR A 385 9.28 8.09 26.56
CA TYR A 385 7.84 8.13 26.30
C TYR A 385 7.54 8.08 24.79
N ALA A 386 6.32 7.64 24.44
CA ALA A 386 5.86 7.47 23.07
C ALA A 386 5.10 8.71 22.57
N CYS A 387 5.32 9.12 21.32
CA CYS A 387 4.58 10.19 20.67
C CYS A 387 4.06 9.77 19.30
N ASN A 388 2.82 10.09 18.94
CA ASN A 388 2.28 9.85 17.59
C ASN A 388 3.22 10.38 16.47
N ALA A 389 3.12 9.88 15.24
CA ALA A 389 4.06 10.19 14.13
C ALA A 389 4.05 11.65 13.74
N ASP A 390 2.86 12.21 13.84
CA ASP A 390 2.49 13.58 13.59
C ASP A 390 2.83 14.49 14.80
N SER A 391 3.54 13.94 15.80
CA SER A 391 4.06 14.66 16.95
C SER A 391 5.59 14.70 16.98
N THR A 392 6.14 15.86 17.34
CA THR A 392 7.57 16.06 17.59
C THR A 392 7.89 15.78 19.06
N CYS A 393 9.07 15.18 19.32
CA CYS A 393 9.59 14.97 20.67
C CYS A 393 9.99 16.30 21.32
N CYS A 394 9.38 16.65 22.45
CA CYS A 394 9.64 17.89 23.19
C CYS A 394 10.17 17.58 24.60
N PHE A 395 10.74 18.56 25.30
CA PHE A 395 11.29 18.34 26.64
C PHE A 395 10.23 17.81 27.64
N GLY A 396 9.00 18.32 27.54
CA GLY A 396 7.89 17.95 28.43
C GLY A 396 6.96 16.82 27.95
N GLY A 397 6.98 16.46 26.66
CA GLY A 397 5.98 15.57 26.06
C GLY A 397 5.92 15.64 24.54
N CYS A 398 4.83 15.14 23.96
CA CYS A 398 4.60 15.08 22.51
C CYS A 398 3.89 16.33 21.99
N CYS A 399 4.47 17.04 21.03
CA CYS A 399 3.83 18.20 20.38
C CYS A 399 3.30 17.80 18.99
N GLY A 400 1.98 17.72 18.75
CA GLY A 400 1.44 17.30 17.44
C GLY A 400 0.26 18.15 16.93
N GLY A 401 0.03 18.07 15.61
CA GLY A 401 -1.15 18.59 14.89
C GLY A 401 -1.38 20.10 14.94
N ASP A 402 -1.84 20.58 16.10
CA ASP A 402 -2.20 21.98 16.37
C ASP A 402 -1.11 22.70 17.20
N TYR A 403 0.09 22.11 17.30
CA TYR A 403 1.18 22.58 18.14
C TYR A 403 2.54 22.41 17.44
N PRO A 404 2.92 23.33 16.52
CA PRO A 404 4.07 23.14 15.62
C PRO A 404 5.44 23.32 16.29
N GLY A 405 5.52 23.79 17.54
CA GLY A 405 6.79 24.15 18.21
C GLY A 405 7.08 23.39 19.51
N CYS A 406 8.33 22.92 19.65
CA CYS A 406 8.87 22.32 20.88
C CYS A 406 9.64 23.36 21.70
N CYS A 407 9.22 23.63 22.95
CA CYS A 407 9.97 24.47 23.89
C CYS A 407 10.53 23.66 25.07
N SER A 408 11.40 24.29 25.86
CA SER A 408 11.95 23.74 27.12
C SER A 408 10.87 23.32 28.11
N ASP A 409 9.69 23.96 28.11
CA ASP A 409 8.62 23.68 29.07
C ASP A 409 7.37 23.00 28.48
N GLY A 410 7.33 22.74 27.16
CA GLY A 410 6.16 22.10 26.53
C GLY A 410 5.92 22.45 25.05
N CYS A 411 4.67 22.29 24.61
CA CYS A 411 4.22 22.52 23.23
C CYS A 411 3.64 23.94 23.07
N CYS A 412 3.96 24.64 21.99
CA CYS A 412 3.30 25.91 21.66
C CYS A 412 1.99 25.70 20.90
N PRO A 413 0.85 26.32 21.30
CA PRO A 413 -0.39 26.25 20.55
C PRO A 413 -0.26 26.86 19.15
N ASP A 414 -1.14 26.44 18.25
CA ASP A 414 -1.37 27.12 16.98
C ASP A 414 -1.61 28.62 17.18
N GLY A 415 -0.99 29.43 16.32
CA GLY A 415 -0.97 30.89 16.48
C GLY A 415 0.28 31.43 17.20
N TYR A 416 1.29 30.59 17.43
CA TYR A 416 2.56 30.96 18.06
C TYR A 416 3.76 30.47 17.22
N GLY A 417 4.69 31.39 16.91
CA GLY A 417 5.73 31.17 15.90
C GLY A 417 7.13 30.84 16.43
N VAL A 418 7.46 31.21 17.68
CA VAL A 418 8.83 31.05 18.24
C VAL A 418 8.81 30.68 19.72
N CYS A 419 9.65 29.73 20.13
CA CYS A 419 9.86 29.35 21.54
C CYS A 419 10.84 30.29 22.24
N CYS A 420 10.51 30.67 23.48
CA CYS A 420 11.33 31.40 24.43
C CYS A 420 11.56 30.58 25.71
N SER A 421 12.56 30.95 26.51
CA SER A 421 12.83 30.33 27.82
C SER A 421 11.62 30.32 28.76
N ASP A 422 10.70 31.30 28.69
CA ASP A 422 9.51 31.38 29.57
C ASP A 422 8.16 31.17 28.84
N GLY A 423 8.16 30.68 27.59
CA GLY A 423 6.92 30.38 26.89
C GLY A 423 6.97 30.55 25.37
N CYS A 424 5.80 30.80 24.78
CA CYS A 424 5.61 30.86 23.33
C CYS A 424 5.32 32.29 22.86
N CYS A 425 5.94 32.70 21.76
CA CYS A 425 5.67 33.98 21.12
C CYS A 425 4.51 33.88 20.11
N PRO A 426 3.52 34.78 20.15
CA PRO A 426 2.44 34.80 19.16
C PRO A 426 2.96 34.93 17.73
N ASP A 427 2.18 34.49 16.75
CA ASP A 427 2.49 34.66 15.33
C ASP A 427 2.70 36.14 14.96
N GLY A 428 3.68 36.40 14.11
CA GLY A 428 4.17 37.74 13.76
C GLY A 428 5.30 38.25 14.66
N TYR A 429 5.79 37.41 15.58
CA TYR A 429 6.97 37.67 16.42
C TYR A 429 8.07 36.63 16.15
N GLY A 430 9.00 36.95 15.26
CA GLY A 430 10.05 36.04 14.79
C GLY A 430 11.33 36.00 15.61
N VAL A 431 11.44 36.80 16.68
CA VAL A 431 12.66 36.84 17.50
C VAL A 431 12.31 36.78 18.99
N CYS A 432 12.83 35.74 19.66
CA CYS A 432 12.86 35.68 21.11
C CYS A 432 14.10 36.42 21.63
N CYS A 433 13.91 37.31 22.60
CA CYS A 433 14.99 38.02 23.26
C CYS A 433 15.05 37.63 24.73
N GLU A 434 16.24 37.21 25.16
CA GLU A 434 16.51 36.83 26.55
C GLU A 434 17.56 37.78 27.14
N ALA A 435 17.24 38.41 28.27
CA ALA A 435 18.21 39.17 29.06
C ALA A 435 17.88 39.07 30.55
N ASP A 436 18.89 38.80 31.37
CA ASP A 436 18.79 38.75 32.84
C ASP A 436 17.71 37.79 33.41
N GLY A 437 17.36 36.76 32.66
CA GLY A 437 16.38 35.74 33.07
C GLY A 437 14.93 36.08 32.73
N ASP A 438 14.67 37.17 32.02
CA ASP A 438 13.38 37.48 31.43
C ASP A 438 13.43 37.24 29.91
N SER A 439 12.39 36.61 29.36
CA SER A 439 12.18 36.50 27.91
C SER A 439 11.01 37.37 27.42
N TRP A 440 11.16 37.96 26.24
CA TRP A 440 10.07 38.66 25.55
C TRP A 440 10.15 38.48 24.04
N CYS A 441 8.99 38.68 23.40
CA CYS A 441 8.80 38.46 21.98
C CYS A 441 8.96 39.77 21.20
N CYS A 442 9.77 39.75 20.14
CA CYS A 442 9.90 40.86 19.20
C CYS A 442 9.24 40.54 17.86
N ALA A 443 8.49 41.53 17.35
CA ALA A 443 7.77 41.42 16.08
C ALA A 443 8.77 41.18 14.93
N ASP A 444 8.32 40.53 13.85
CA ASP A 444 9.15 40.28 12.67
C ASP A 444 9.81 41.56 12.15
N GLY A 445 11.12 41.50 11.93
CA GLY A 445 11.94 42.65 11.50
C GLY A 445 12.48 43.54 12.62
N HIS A 446 12.26 43.17 13.89
CA HIS A 446 12.89 43.81 15.04
C HIS A 446 14.05 42.98 15.61
N ASP A 447 15.13 43.64 16.03
CA ASP A 447 16.26 42.98 16.70
C ASP A 447 16.18 43.12 18.23
N CYS A 448 16.81 42.16 18.93
CA CYS A 448 16.97 42.19 20.37
C CYS A 448 17.92 43.30 20.81
N TRP A 449 17.44 44.17 21.70
CA TRP A 449 18.27 45.20 22.30
C TRP A 449 18.52 44.93 23.79
N ALA A 450 19.60 44.18 24.05
CA ALA A 450 19.93 43.62 25.37
C ALA A 450 20.06 44.65 26.50
N TRP A 451 20.40 45.92 26.20
CA TRP A 451 20.60 46.96 27.23
C TRP A 451 19.31 47.67 27.68
N ALA A 452 18.19 47.46 26.98
CA ALA A 452 16.96 48.22 27.22
C ALA A 452 15.72 47.35 27.49
N HIS A 453 15.88 46.03 27.57
CA HIS A 453 14.76 45.07 27.66
C HIS A 453 13.64 45.37 26.64
N GLY A 454 14.00 45.56 25.36
CA GLY A 454 13.04 45.97 24.34
C GLY A 454 13.42 45.60 22.91
N CYS A 455 12.44 45.74 22.00
CA CYS A 455 12.56 45.43 20.58
C CYS A 455 12.87 46.67 19.76
N ASN A 456 13.94 46.65 18.95
CA ASN A 456 14.32 47.81 18.12
C ASN A 456 13.79 47.67 16.67
N PRO A 457 12.92 48.58 16.18
CA PRO A 457 12.40 48.55 14.81
C PRO A 457 13.40 48.93 13.69
N PHE A 458 14.62 49.41 14.02
CA PHE A 458 15.51 50.07 13.03
C PHE A 458 16.76 49.26 12.63
N ALA A 459 16.65 47.94 12.48
CA ALA A 459 17.79 47.11 12.08
C ALA A 459 18.14 47.16 10.57
N GLY A 460 17.35 47.82 9.73
CA GLY A 460 17.46 47.72 8.27
C GLY A 460 18.25 48.80 7.52
N SER A 461 18.67 49.92 8.14
CA SER A 461 19.27 51.04 7.38
C SER A 461 20.67 51.42 7.86
N SER A 462 21.68 50.63 7.46
CA SER A 462 23.08 51.06 7.56
C SER A 462 23.45 51.99 6.39
N GLU A 463 23.17 53.28 6.51
CA GLU A 463 23.91 54.31 5.76
C GLU A 463 25.06 54.84 6.63
N SER A 464 26.31 54.62 6.21
CA SER A 464 27.22 55.74 5.87
C SER A 464 28.68 55.33 5.60
N LYS A 465 29.22 55.99 4.56
CA LYS A 465 30.63 56.36 4.29
C LYS A 465 31.55 55.36 3.55
N ALA A 466 31.74 55.67 2.27
CA ALA A 466 32.95 55.38 1.46
C ALA A 466 34.02 56.50 1.65
N PRO A 467 35.21 56.48 1.00
CA PRO A 467 35.95 55.40 0.32
C PRO A 467 37.47 55.32 0.65
N ARG A 468 38.14 54.20 0.38
CA ARG A 468 39.55 54.20 -0.07
C ARG A 468 39.89 53.02 -0.99
N ARG A 469 40.74 53.33 -1.97
CA ARG A 469 41.08 52.67 -3.24
C ARG A 469 41.87 51.35 -3.16
N GLU A 470 41.89 50.68 -4.33
CA GLU A 470 42.81 49.65 -4.86
C GLU A 470 42.52 48.20 -4.42
N ARG A 471 42.46 47.17 -5.29
CA ARG A 471 43.01 46.90 -6.63
C ARG A 471 42.18 45.84 -7.39
N ARG A 472 42.25 45.90 -8.71
CA ARG A 472 41.78 44.89 -9.70
C ARG A 472 42.35 43.48 -9.42
N SER A 473 41.53 42.46 -9.62
CA SER A 473 41.87 41.28 -10.44
C SER A 473 40.59 40.63 -10.97
N THR A 474 40.70 40.06 -12.15
CA THR A 474 39.64 39.62 -13.06
C THR A 474 39.80 38.13 -13.31
N ARG A 475 38.74 37.32 -13.17
CA ARG A 475 38.19 36.43 -14.24
C ARG A 475 37.07 35.49 -13.75
N PRO A 476 36.18 35.04 -14.65
CA PRO A 476 34.98 34.23 -14.37
C PRO A 476 35.13 32.76 -14.83
N THR A 477 34.23 31.87 -14.36
CA THR A 477 33.70 30.66 -15.07
C THR A 477 32.60 30.04 -14.19
N ASN A 478 31.32 30.17 -14.54
CA ASN A 478 30.43 29.27 -15.28
C ASN A 478 29.94 28.00 -14.52
N PRO A 479 28.62 27.73 -14.49
CA PRO A 479 28.02 26.55 -13.87
C PRO A 479 27.93 25.40 -14.88
N THR A 480 28.01 24.15 -14.41
CA THR A 480 27.76 22.97 -15.25
C THR A 480 26.61 22.17 -14.66
N SER A 481 25.49 22.22 -15.38
CA SER A 481 24.37 21.28 -15.36
C SER A 481 24.81 19.90 -15.84
N LEU A 482 24.29 18.83 -15.25
CA LEU A 482 24.34 17.50 -15.83
C LEU A 482 22.96 16.84 -15.72
N PHE A 483 22.41 16.53 -16.88
CA PHE A 483 21.16 15.83 -17.16
C PHE A 483 21.50 14.69 -18.15
N GLN A 484 20.73 13.59 -18.08
CA GLN A 484 20.67 12.42 -19.00
C GLN A 484 21.81 11.39 -18.86
N PHE A 485 21.59 10.07 -18.82
CA PHE A 485 20.72 9.20 -19.64
C PHE A 485 20.32 7.91 -18.89
N PHE A 486 19.18 7.30 -19.25
CA PHE A 486 19.16 5.97 -19.89
C PHE A 486 17.84 5.78 -20.68
N SER A 487 18.01 5.13 -21.82
CA SER A 487 17.04 4.72 -22.85
C SER A 487 16.99 3.20 -22.92
#